data_AF-A0A7L2YV79-F1
#
_entry.id   AF-A0A7L2YV79-F1
#
_cell.length_a   1.000
_cell.length_b   1.000
_cell.length_c   1.000
_cell.angle_alpha   90.00
_cell.angle_beta   90.00
_cell.angle_gamma   90.00
#
_symmetry.space_group_name_H-M   'P 1'
#
loop_
_entity.id
_entity.type
_entity.pdbx_description
1 polymer ?
#
loop_
_entity_poly.entity_id
_entity_poly.type
_entity_poly.pdbx_seq_one_letter_code
_entity_poly.pdbx_strand_id
1 'polypeptide(L)'
;ADGVLIQGNDLKIDESSLTGESDHVKKSLDRDPMLLSGTHVMEGSGRMVVTAVGVNSQTGIIFTLLGAGGDDEEKEKEKEK
;
A
#
# COMPACT_ATOMS: atom_id res chain seq x y z
N ALA A 1 -1.83 -1.50 -3.73
CA ALA A 1 -3.01 -2.10 -3.08
C ALA A 1 -2.59 -2.58 -1.70
N ASP A 2 -3.50 -2.55 -0.72
CA ASP A 2 -3.26 -3.13 0.59
C ASP A 2 -3.57 -4.62 0.57
N GLY A 3 -2.96 -5.37 1.48
CA GLY A 3 -3.29 -6.77 1.65
C GLY A 3 -2.63 -7.48 2.82
N VAL A 4 -2.93 -8.77 2.91
CA VAL A 4 -2.43 -9.66 3.96
C VAL A 4 -1.56 -10.73 3.32
N LEU A 5 -0.35 -10.90 3.85
CA LEU A 5 0.60 -11.92 3.47
C LEU A 5 -0.02 -13.30 3.72
N ILE A 6 0.04 -14.19 2.72
CA ILE A 6 -0.38 -15.59 2.84
C ILE A 6 0.79 -16.56 2.67
N GLN A 7 1.88 -16.10 2.06
CA GLN A 7 3.11 -16.85 1.89
C GLN A 7 4.26 -15.84 1.75
N GLY A 8 5.38 -16.04 2.44
CA GLY A 8 6.54 -15.14 2.34
C GLY A 8 7.85 -15.84 2.63
N ASN A 9 8.93 -15.33 2.05
CA ASN A 9 10.30 -15.76 2.31
C ASN A 9 11.21 -14.52 2.45
N ASP A 10 11.72 -14.30 3.66
CA ASP A 10 12.57 -13.18 4.07
C ASP A 10 12.12 -11.81 3.53
N LEU A 11 10.80 -11.58 3.56
CA LEU A 11 10.20 -10.39 2.99
C LEU A 11 10.53 -9.16 3.83
N LYS A 12 11.22 -8.19 3.23
CA LYS A 12 11.52 -6.88 3.82
C LYS A 12 10.97 -5.78 2.95
N ILE A 13 10.28 -4.84 3.58
CA ILE A 13 9.59 -3.75 2.93
C ILE A 13 10.11 -2.43 3.47
N ASP A 14 10.29 -1.47 2.58
CA ASP A 14 10.50 -0.06 2.91
C ASP A 14 9.14 0.63 3.09
N GLU A 15 8.87 1.04 4.33
CA GLU A 15 7.65 1.75 4.73
C GLU A 15 7.88 3.25 4.92
N SER A 16 9.06 3.77 4.55
CA SER A 16 9.43 5.18 4.72
C SER A 16 8.46 6.15 4.05
N SER A 17 7.83 5.73 2.95
CA SER A 17 6.81 6.53 2.25
C SER A 17 5.54 6.75 3.08
N LEU A 18 5.27 5.89 4.07
CA LEU A 18 4.07 5.95 4.89
C LEU A 18 4.38 6.41 6.33
N THR A 19 5.49 5.93 6.92
CA THR A 19 5.85 6.20 8.31
C THR A 19 6.87 7.33 8.47
N GLY A 20 7.66 7.61 7.43
CA GLY A 20 8.82 8.49 7.50
C GLY A 20 10.06 7.85 8.15
N GLU A 21 10.01 6.57 8.51
CA GLU A 21 11.14 5.84 9.07
C GLU A 21 11.91 5.08 7.96
N SER A 22 13.23 5.23 7.91
CA SER A 22 14.08 4.61 6.87
C SER A 22 14.39 3.13 7.09
N ASP A 23 13.98 2.55 8.21
CA ASP A 23 14.33 1.18 8.56
C ASP A 23 13.49 0.16 7.79
N HIS A 24 14.12 -0.89 7.29
CA HIS A 24 13.43 -1.97 6.60
C HIS A 24 12.61 -2.82 7.58
N VAL A 25 11.33 -2.98 7.28
CA VAL A 25 10.39 -3.74 8.12
C VAL A 25 10.30 -5.18 7.61
N LYS A 26 10.56 -6.15 8.49
CA LYS A 26 10.40 -7.58 8.20
C LYS A 26 8.93 -7.98 8.30
N LYS A 27 8.39 -8.58 7.24
CA LYS A 27 7.02 -9.09 7.18
C LYS A 27 6.98 -10.60 7.34
N SER A 28 6.10 -11.08 8.19
CA SER A 28 5.92 -12.49 8.47
C SER A 28 4.47 -12.80 8.87
N LEU A 29 4.04 -14.04 8.66
CA LEU A 29 2.67 -14.47 8.92
C LEU A 29 2.27 -14.38 10.41
N ASP A 30 3.26 -14.49 11.29
CA ASP A 30 3.12 -14.59 12.74
C ASP A 30 3.21 -13.23 13.46
N ARG A 31 3.91 -12.25 12.88
CA ARG A 31 4.20 -10.97 13.56
C ARG A 31 3.59 -9.78 12.87
N ASP A 32 3.80 -9.65 11.56
CA ASP A 32 3.35 -8.51 10.78
C ASP A 32 3.02 -8.94 9.35
N PRO A 33 1.79 -9.46 9.14
CA PRO A 33 1.37 -9.94 7.83
C PRO A 33 0.80 -8.83 6.95
N MET A 34 0.76 -7.57 7.39
CA MET A 34 0.13 -6.49 6.62
C MET A 34 1.11 -5.93 5.59
N LEU A 35 0.65 -5.82 4.34
CA LEU A 35 1.32 -5.09 3.27
C LEU A 35 0.47 -3.88 2.88
N LEU A 36 1.08 -2.71 2.89
CA LEU A 36 0.40 -1.45 2.63
C LEU A 36 0.75 -0.92 1.25
N SER A 37 -0.20 -0.28 0.58
CA SER A 37 0.05 0.43 -0.67
C SER A 37 1.07 1.54 -0.50
N GLY A 38 1.76 1.90 -1.58
CA GLY A 38 2.78 2.96 -1.55
C GLY A 38 4.11 2.55 -0.89
N THR A 39 4.22 1.32 -0.37
CA THR A 39 5.48 0.75 0.14
C THR A 39 6.23 -0.03 -0.94
N HIS A 40 7.53 -0.23 -0.75
CA HIS A 40 8.39 -0.92 -1.72
C HIS A 40 9.03 -2.18 -1.14
N VAL A 41 9.02 -3.28 -1.89
CA VAL A 41 9.72 -4.52 -1.50
C VAL A 41 11.21 -4.35 -1.76
N MET A 42 12.02 -4.52 -0.73
CA MET A 42 13.49 -4.38 -0.79
C MET A 42 14.19 -5.71 -0.97
N GLU A 43 13.70 -6.75 -0.29
CA GLU A 43 14.27 -8.08 -0.30
C GLU A 43 13.19 -9.13 -0.11
N GLY A 44 13.47 -10.32 -0.62
CA GLY A 44 12.63 -11.50 -0.42
C GLY A 44 11.50 -11.58 -1.43
N SER A 45 10.53 -12.43 -1.10
CA SER A 45 9.36 -12.64 -1.97
C SER A 45 8.16 -13.07 -1.14
N GLY A 46 6.97 -12.87 -1.67
CA GLY A 46 5.75 -13.30 -1.02
C GLY A 46 4.54 -13.25 -1.94
N ARG A 47 3.44 -13.79 -1.43
CA ARG A 47 2.10 -13.70 -2.00
C ARG A 47 1.19 -13.13 -0.95
N MET A 48 0.30 -12.24 -1.38
CA MET A 48 -0.66 -11.60 -0.52
C MET A 48 -2.07 -11.68 -1.12
N VAL A 49 -3.06 -11.62 -0.24
CA VAL A 49 -4.46 -11.41 -0.63
C VAL A 49 -4.73 -9.92 -0.53
N VAL A 50 -5.23 -9.33 -1.62
CA VAL A 50 -5.60 -7.92 -1.67
C VAL A 50 -6.84 -7.68 -0.81
N THR A 51 -6.77 -6.69 0.09
CA THR A 51 -7.87 -6.29 0.96
C THR A 51 -8.50 -4.97 0.53
N ALA A 52 -7.72 -4.04 -0.02
CA ALA A 52 -8.21 -2.74 -0.47
C ALA A 52 -7.42 -2.18 -1.67
N VAL A 53 -8.10 -1.39 -2.50
CA VAL A 53 -7.57 -0.74 -3.71
C VAL A 53 -8.06 0.70 -3.83
N GLY A 54 -7.31 1.53 -4.58
CA GLY A 54 -7.69 2.92 -4.86
C GLY A 54 -7.88 3.76 -3.59
N VAL A 55 -8.92 4.60 -3.60
CA VAL A 55 -9.30 5.48 -2.48
C VAL A 55 -9.61 4.72 -1.18
N ASN A 56 -9.92 3.43 -1.26
CA ASN A 56 -10.21 2.59 -0.09
C ASN A 56 -8.95 2.01 0.56
N SER A 57 -7.78 2.13 -0.08
CA SER A 57 -6.51 1.75 0.55
C SER A 57 -6.07 2.79 1.59
N GLN A 58 -5.21 2.41 2.53
CA GLN A 58 -4.66 3.34 3.53
C GLN A 58 -4.01 4.55 2.86
N THR A 59 -3.18 4.33 1.84
CA THR A 59 -2.58 5.43 1.08
C THR A 59 -3.64 6.28 0.39
N GLY A 60 -4.68 5.64 -0.16
CA GLY A 60 -5.81 6.34 -0.77
C GLY A 60 -6.53 7.26 0.21
N ILE A 61 -6.86 6.74 1.40
CA ILE A 61 -7.51 7.52 2.47
C ILE A 61 -6.62 8.69 2.92
N ILE A 62 -5.32 8.45 3.13
CA ILE A 62 -4.36 9.51 3.47
C ILE A 62 -4.35 10.59 2.38
N PHE A 63 -4.31 10.19 1.11
CA PHE A 63 -4.27 11.13 -0.03
C PHE A 63 -5.57 11.94 -0.17
N THR A 64 -6.73 11.31 0.08
CA THR A 64 -8.03 12.00 0.15
C THR A 64 -8.06 13.00 1.30
N LEU A 65 -7.57 12.62 2.49
CA LEU A 65 -7.53 13.51 3.67
C LEU A 65 -6.59 14.70 3.47
N LEU A 66 -5.49 14.51 2.73
CA LEU A 66 -4.56 15.58 2.35
C LEU A 66 -5.12 16.48 1.24
N GLY A 67 -6.34 16.23 0.76
CA GLY A 67 -6.99 17.02 -0.29
C GLY A 67 -6.41 16.80 -1.69
N ALA A 68 -5.58 15.77 -1.87
CA ALA A 68 -4.95 15.45 -3.15
C ALA A 68 -5.77 14.44 -3.97
N GLY A 69 -6.76 13.77 -3.38
CA GLY A 69 -7.62 12.78 -4.04
C GLY A 69 -8.69 13.32 -5.00
N GLY A 70 -8.65 14.61 -5.38
CA GLY A 70 -9.64 15.23 -6.26
C GLY A 70 -9.44 14.98 -7.76
N ASP A 71 -8.24 14.61 -8.19
CA ASP A 71 -7.88 14.70 -9.62
C ASP A 71 -8.21 13.44 -10.44
N ASP A 72 -8.50 12.31 -9.80
CA ASP A 72 -8.82 11.06 -10.50
C ASP A 72 -10.33 10.93 -10.78
N GLU A 73 -11.21 11.47 -9.93
CA GLU A 73 -12.66 11.52 -10.21
C GLU A 73 -13.03 12.58 -11.26
N GLU A 74 -12.24 13.66 -11.40
CA GLU A 74 -12.49 14.70 -12.40
C GLU A 74 -12.11 14.25 -13.82
N LYS A 75 -11.04 13.46 -13.96
CA LYS A 75 -10.58 12.96 -15.27
C LYS A 75 -11.48 11.89 -15.90
N GLU A 76 -12.24 11.14 -15.10
CA GLU A 76 -13.25 10.21 -15.63
C GLU A 76 -14.48 10.97 -16.16
N LYS A 77 -14.89 12.06 -15.49
CA LYS A 77 -16.03 12.89 -15.91
C LYS A 77 -15.76 13.72 -17.17
N GLU A 78 -14.51 14.09 -17.44
CA GLU A 78 -14.14 14.79 -18.68
C GLU A 78 -14.07 13.88 -19.92
N LYS A 79 -13.90 12.56 -19.75
CA LYS A 79 -13.87 11.61 -20.89
C LYS A 79 -15.24 11.10 -21.32
N GLU A 80 -16.27 11.29 -20.48
CA GLU A 80 -17.66 10.94 -20.79
C GLU A 80 -18.50 12.11 -21.33
N LYS A 81 -17.89 13.28 -21.57
CA LYS A 81 -18.55 14.48 -22.09
C LYS A 81 -18.09 14.82 -23.50
#